data_AF-W8P7S6-F1
#
_entry.id   AF-W8P7S6-F1
#
_cell.length_a   1.000
_cell.length_b   1.000
_cell.length_c   1.000
_cell.angle_alpha   90.00
_cell.angle_beta   90.00
_cell.angle_gamma   90.00
#
_symmetry.space_group_name_H-M   'P 1'
#
loop_
_entity.id
_entity.type
_entity.pdbx_description
1 polymer ?
#
loop_
_entity_poly.entity_id
_entity_poly.type
_entity_poly.pdbx_seq_one_letter_code
_entity_poly.pdbx_strand_id
1 'polypeptide(L)'
;SLGVITSLVAQHMYSLPAYAFIAQDFTTQAALYTHHQYIAGFIMTGAFAHGAIFFIRDYNPEQNEDNVLARMLDHKEAIISHLSWASLFLGFHTLGLYVHNDVMLAFGTPEKQILIEPIFAQWIQSAHGKTSYGFDVLLSSTNSPAFNAGRSIWLPGWLNAINENSNSLFLTIGPGDFLVHHAIALGLHTTTLILVKGALDARGSKLMPDKKDFGYSFPCDGPGRGGTCDISAWDAFYL
;
A
#
# COMPACT_ATOMS: atom_id res chain seq x y z
N SER A 1 -12.63 4.79 -4.05
CA SER A 1 -12.84 5.76 -2.93
C SER A 1 -13.13 5.09 -1.61
N LEU A 2 -14.15 4.23 -1.50
CA LEU A 2 -14.53 3.62 -0.22
C LEU A 2 -13.39 2.82 0.43
N GLY A 3 -12.70 1.95 -0.31
CA GLY A 3 -11.58 1.15 0.25
C GLY A 3 -10.45 2.00 0.85
N VAL A 4 -10.12 3.14 0.23
CA VAL A 4 -9.13 4.09 0.75
C VAL A 4 -9.59 4.70 2.07
N ILE A 5 -10.85 5.15 2.14
CA ILE A 5 -11.42 5.74 3.36
C ILE A 5 -11.53 4.67 4.46
N THR A 6 -11.87 3.42 4.14
CA THR A 6 -11.91 2.33 5.12
C THR A 6 -10.52 2.07 5.74
N SER A 7 -9.45 2.08 4.93
CA SER A 7 -8.09 1.96 5.46
C SER A 7 -7.69 3.19 6.28
N LEU A 8 -8.10 4.40 5.87
CA LEU A 8 -7.89 5.63 6.62
C LEU A 8 -8.57 5.59 8.00
N VAL A 9 -9.81 5.07 8.07
CA VAL A 9 -10.52 4.84 9.33
C VAL A 9 -9.71 3.92 10.24
N ALA A 10 -9.19 2.81 9.74
CA ALA A 10 -8.35 1.92 10.53
C ALA A 10 -7.10 2.63 11.09
N GLN A 11 -6.37 3.39 10.25
CA GLN A 11 -5.15 4.08 10.64
C GLN A 11 -5.41 5.24 11.63
N HIS A 12 -6.50 5.98 11.47
CA HIS A 12 -6.83 7.07 12.37
C HIS A 12 -7.43 6.58 13.69
N MET A 13 -8.21 5.50 13.71
CA MET A 13 -8.89 5.05 14.94
C MET A 13 -7.94 4.53 16.01
N TYR A 14 -6.82 3.89 15.63
CA TYR A 14 -5.84 3.41 16.61
C TYR A 14 -4.95 4.55 17.13
N SER A 15 -4.58 5.49 16.26
CA SER A 15 -3.66 6.60 16.59
C SER A 15 -4.36 7.80 17.22
N LEU A 16 -5.64 8.03 16.90
CA LEU A 16 -6.51 9.07 17.44
C LEU A 16 -7.82 8.44 17.97
N PRO A 17 -7.78 7.78 19.13
CA PRO A 17 -8.94 7.09 19.69
C PRO A 17 -10.12 8.04 19.93
N ALA A 18 -11.23 7.81 19.23
CA ALA A 18 -12.42 8.67 19.31
C ALA A 18 -13.43 8.26 20.40
N TYR A 19 -13.26 7.08 21.01
CA TYR A 19 -14.18 6.53 22.00
C TYR A 19 -13.53 6.49 23.39
N ALA A 20 -14.31 6.82 24.43
CA ALA A 20 -13.82 6.78 25.80
C ALA A 20 -13.34 5.37 26.18
N PHE A 21 -12.19 5.29 26.86
CA PHE A 21 -11.56 4.06 27.36
C PHE A 21 -11.13 3.02 26.31
N ILE A 22 -11.39 3.25 25.01
CA ILE A 22 -11.05 2.25 23.97
C ILE A 22 -9.54 1.98 23.87
N ALA A 23 -8.70 2.98 24.16
CA ALA A 23 -7.25 2.83 24.17
C ALA A 23 -6.73 1.87 25.27
N GLN A 24 -7.56 1.54 26.26
CA GLN A 24 -7.23 0.60 27.33
C GLN A 24 -7.72 -0.83 27.01
N ASP A 25 -8.65 -0.97 26.05
CA ASP A 25 -9.11 -2.26 25.56
C ASP A 25 -8.32 -2.67 24.31
N PHE A 26 -7.17 -3.28 24.55
CA PHE A 26 -6.23 -3.68 23.50
C PHE A 26 -6.83 -4.71 22.53
N THR A 27 -7.67 -5.63 23.03
CA THR A 27 -8.30 -6.66 22.19
C THR A 27 -9.28 -6.00 21.21
N THR A 28 -10.10 -5.07 21.70
CA THR A 28 -11.04 -4.35 20.84
C THR A 28 -10.31 -3.46 19.83
N GLN A 29 -9.24 -2.76 20.22
CA GLN A 29 -8.45 -1.99 19.25
C GLN A 29 -7.82 -2.86 18.16
N ALA A 30 -7.19 -3.98 18.54
CA ALA A 30 -6.59 -4.90 17.58
C ALA A 30 -7.64 -5.48 16.63
N ALA A 31 -8.82 -5.85 17.14
CA ALA A 31 -9.94 -6.35 16.35
C ALA A 31 -10.44 -5.29 15.36
N LEU A 32 -10.64 -4.05 15.80
CA LEU A 32 -11.14 -2.97 14.94
C LEU A 32 -10.16 -2.61 13.83
N TYR A 33 -8.86 -2.50 14.14
CA TYR A 33 -7.84 -2.22 13.13
C TYR A 33 -7.80 -3.33 12.07
N THR A 34 -7.72 -4.58 12.52
CA THR A 34 -7.66 -5.76 11.66
C THR A 34 -8.92 -5.84 10.79
N HIS A 35 -10.10 -5.72 11.39
CA HIS A 35 -11.39 -5.77 10.71
C HIS A 35 -11.48 -4.77 9.56
N HIS A 36 -11.18 -3.49 9.82
CA HIS A 36 -11.26 -2.46 8.80
C HIS A 36 -10.20 -2.62 7.72
N GLN A 37 -8.98 -3.08 8.04
CA GLN A 37 -7.96 -3.33 7.01
C GLN A 37 -8.33 -4.49 6.09
N TYR A 38 -8.88 -5.59 6.62
CA TYR A 38 -9.35 -6.69 5.78
C TYR A 38 -10.50 -6.24 4.85
N ILE A 39 -11.48 -5.50 5.38
CA ILE A 39 -12.57 -4.94 4.57
C ILE A 39 -12.02 -3.99 3.50
N ALA A 40 -11.06 -3.12 3.85
CA ALA A 40 -10.43 -2.23 2.89
C ALA A 40 -9.79 -3.03 1.74
N GLY A 41 -9.06 -4.10 2.06
CA GLY A 41 -8.49 -5.03 1.08
C GLY A 41 -9.54 -5.59 0.11
N PHE A 42 -10.64 -6.17 0.63
CA PHE A 42 -11.73 -6.70 -0.18
C PHE A 42 -12.39 -5.65 -1.08
N ILE A 43 -12.60 -4.43 -0.57
CA ILE A 43 -13.19 -3.35 -1.36
C ILE A 43 -12.24 -2.90 -2.47
N MET A 44 -10.92 -2.84 -2.19
CA MET A 44 -9.90 -2.46 -3.17
C MET A 44 -9.78 -3.50 -4.28
N THR A 45 -9.68 -4.80 -3.95
CA THR A 45 -9.64 -5.86 -4.97
C THR A 45 -10.92 -5.90 -5.81
N GLY A 46 -12.09 -5.74 -5.16
CA GLY A 46 -13.37 -5.61 -5.84
C GLY A 46 -13.44 -4.42 -6.80
N ALA A 47 -12.85 -3.27 -6.45
CA ALA A 47 -12.82 -2.11 -7.33
C ALA A 47 -12.07 -2.40 -8.64
N PHE A 48 -10.92 -3.10 -8.58
CA PHE A 48 -10.19 -3.50 -9.79
C PHE A 48 -10.93 -4.59 -10.58
N ALA A 49 -11.56 -5.56 -9.91
CA ALA A 49 -12.39 -6.57 -10.57
C ALA A 49 -13.52 -5.93 -11.39
N HIS A 50 -14.23 -4.95 -10.80
CA HIS A 50 -15.26 -4.20 -11.52
C HIS A 50 -14.68 -3.32 -12.64
N GLY A 51 -13.47 -2.79 -12.49
CA GLY A 51 -12.75 -2.12 -13.57
C GLY A 51 -12.45 -3.05 -14.76
N ALA A 52 -12.02 -4.27 -14.50
CA ALA A 52 -11.81 -5.28 -15.55
C ALA A 52 -13.13 -5.68 -16.24
N ILE A 53 -14.22 -5.84 -15.47
CA ILE A 53 -15.56 -6.08 -16.01
C ILE A 53 -15.99 -4.94 -16.93
N PHE A 54 -15.80 -3.69 -16.51
CA PHE A 54 -16.06 -2.51 -17.33
C PHE A 54 -15.27 -2.55 -18.65
N PHE A 55 -13.97 -2.87 -18.59
CA PHE A 55 -13.15 -2.97 -19.80
C PHE A 55 -13.65 -4.02 -20.78
N ILE A 56 -14.24 -5.12 -20.31
CA ILE A 56 -14.77 -6.16 -21.20
C ILE A 56 -16.14 -5.77 -21.76
N ARG A 57 -17.06 -5.38 -20.89
CA ARG A 57 -18.49 -5.27 -21.22
C ARG A 57 -18.89 -3.91 -21.76
N ASP A 58 -18.33 -2.84 -21.19
CA ASP A 58 -18.89 -1.50 -21.33
C ASP A 58 -17.93 -0.54 -22.06
N TYR A 59 -16.63 -0.82 -22.07
CA TYR A 59 -15.65 0.01 -22.77
C TYR A 59 -15.85 -0.02 -24.29
N ASN A 60 -16.14 1.15 -24.85
CA ASN A 60 -16.24 1.38 -26.29
C ASN A 60 -15.01 2.18 -26.78
N PRO A 61 -14.10 1.58 -27.59
CA PRO A 61 -12.93 2.27 -28.13
C PRO A 61 -13.26 3.49 -28.99
N GLU A 62 -14.33 3.44 -29.80
CA GLU A 62 -14.70 4.53 -30.71
C GLU A 62 -15.13 5.78 -29.94
N GLN A 63 -15.85 5.60 -28.82
CA GLN A 63 -16.28 6.73 -27.98
C GLN A 63 -15.17 7.29 -27.09
N ASN A 64 -14.09 6.54 -26.91
CA ASN A 64 -12.98 6.89 -26.03
C ASN A 64 -11.71 7.25 -26.83
N GLU A 65 -11.81 7.42 -28.14
CA GLU A 65 -10.69 7.74 -29.01
C GLU A 65 -9.93 8.98 -28.50
N ASP A 66 -8.61 8.91 -28.54
CA ASP A 66 -7.65 9.94 -28.12
C ASP A 66 -7.73 10.46 -26.68
N ASN A 67 -8.62 9.90 -25.85
CA ASN A 67 -8.74 10.30 -24.45
C ASN A 67 -7.68 9.62 -23.57
N VAL A 68 -7.63 10.00 -22.30
CA VAL A 68 -6.65 9.45 -21.34
C VAL A 68 -6.78 7.94 -21.12
N LEU A 69 -7.98 7.38 -21.24
CA LEU A 69 -8.26 5.96 -21.05
C LEU A 69 -7.75 5.14 -22.23
N ALA A 70 -8.02 5.57 -23.46
CA ALA A 70 -7.49 4.93 -24.66
C ALA A 70 -5.97 5.01 -24.71
N ARG A 71 -5.40 6.20 -24.48
CA ARG A 71 -3.95 6.39 -24.43
C ARG A 71 -3.28 5.46 -23.44
N MET A 72 -3.88 5.26 -22.26
CA MET A 72 -3.36 4.36 -21.22
C MET A 72 -3.31 2.90 -21.70
N LEU A 73 -4.30 2.45 -22.45
CA LEU A 73 -4.30 1.11 -23.05
C LEU A 73 -3.20 0.95 -24.13
N ASP A 74 -2.89 2.00 -24.88
CA ASP A 74 -1.87 1.97 -25.93
C ASP A 74 -0.44 1.73 -25.41
N HIS A 75 -0.19 2.04 -24.12
CA HIS A 75 1.10 1.82 -23.47
C HIS A 75 0.98 0.92 -22.22
N LYS A 76 0.00 0.01 -22.20
CA LYS A 76 -0.22 -0.90 -21.06
C LYS A 76 0.99 -1.74 -20.71
N GLU A 77 1.80 -2.13 -21.69
CA GLU A 77 3.02 -2.92 -21.49
C GLU A 77 4.06 -2.14 -20.68
N ALA A 78 4.16 -0.81 -20.90
CA ALA A 78 5.04 0.04 -20.11
C ALA A 78 4.59 0.09 -18.65
N ILE A 79 3.29 0.24 -18.39
CA ILE A 79 2.73 0.25 -17.02
C ILE A 79 3.01 -1.08 -16.31
N ILE A 80 2.67 -2.19 -16.96
CA ILE A 80 2.83 -3.54 -16.40
C ILE A 80 4.31 -3.84 -16.12
N SER A 81 5.22 -3.50 -17.04
CA SER A 81 6.65 -3.74 -16.88
C SER A 81 7.27 -2.92 -15.75
N HIS A 82 6.87 -1.66 -15.55
CA HIS A 82 7.35 -0.86 -14.43
C HIS A 82 6.84 -1.36 -13.09
N LEU A 83 5.57 -1.78 -13.01
CA LEU A 83 5.02 -2.42 -11.81
C LEU A 83 5.75 -3.74 -11.50
N SER A 84 6.05 -4.54 -12.53
CA SER A 84 6.85 -5.76 -12.39
C SER A 84 8.26 -5.47 -11.87
N TRP A 85 8.94 -4.47 -12.42
CA TRP A 85 10.25 -4.03 -11.94
C TRP A 85 10.19 -3.60 -10.48
N ALA A 86 9.21 -2.78 -10.08
CA ALA A 86 9.08 -2.32 -8.70
C ALA A 86 8.83 -3.49 -7.73
N SER A 87 7.95 -4.43 -8.07
CA SER A 87 7.70 -5.64 -7.28
C SER A 87 8.96 -6.50 -7.13
N LEU A 88 9.70 -6.73 -8.22
CA LEU A 88 10.95 -7.50 -8.18
C LEU A 88 12.03 -6.79 -7.37
N PHE A 89 12.19 -5.48 -7.57
CA PHE A 89 13.13 -4.66 -6.84
C PHE A 89 12.85 -4.73 -5.34
N LEU A 90 11.62 -4.46 -4.91
CA LEU A 90 11.23 -4.56 -3.50
C LEU A 90 11.43 -5.98 -2.96
N GLY A 91 11.00 -7.00 -3.72
CA GLY A 91 11.11 -8.40 -3.34
C GLY A 91 12.54 -8.83 -3.06
N PHE A 92 13.46 -8.59 -4.00
CA PHE A 92 14.85 -8.99 -3.85
C PHE A 92 15.55 -8.28 -2.67
N HIS A 93 15.34 -6.98 -2.51
CA HIS A 93 16.05 -6.22 -1.48
C HIS A 93 15.45 -6.43 -0.09
N THR A 94 14.12 -6.43 0.05
CA THR A 94 13.47 -6.64 1.35
C THR A 94 13.74 -8.04 1.87
N LEU A 95 13.52 -9.08 1.07
CA LEU A 95 13.80 -10.46 1.47
C LEU A 95 15.31 -10.67 1.70
N GLY A 96 16.16 -10.10 0.83
CA GLY A 96 17.60 -10.19 0.97
C GLY A 96 18.10 -9.63 2.30
N LEU A 97 17.56 -8.49 2.75
CA LEU A 97 17.90 -7.90 4.05
C LEU A 97 17.39 -8.74 5.23
N TYR A 98 16.17 -9.28 5.16
CA TYR A 98 15.67 -10.20 6.19
C TYR A 98 16.58 -11.43 6.33
N VAL A 99 16.88 -12.11 5.22
CA VAL A 99 17.74 -13.30 5.22
C VAL A 99 19.16 -12.97 5.69
N HIS A 100 19.74 -11.85 5.24
CA HIS A 100 21.05 -11.40 5.72
C HIS A 100 21.05 -11.22 7.25
N ASN A 101 20.05 -10.52 7.79
CA ASN A 101 19.97 -10.24 9.22
C ASN A 101 19.76 -11.52 10.05
N ASP A 102 18.93 -12.45 9.57
CA ASP A 102 18.74 -13.77 10.20
C ASP A 102 20.04 -14.58 10.23
N VAL A 103 20.81 -14.59 9.13
CA VAL A 103 22.10 -15.30 9.07
C VAL A 103 23.13 -14.68 10.01
N MET A 104 23.22 -13.34 10.07
CA MET A 104 24.14 -12.65 11.00
C MET A 104 23.77 -12.91 12.46
N LEU A 105 22.46 -12.98 12.77
CA LEU A 105 21.99 -13.33 14.11
C LEU A 105 22.30 -14.79 14.45
N ALA A 106 22.06 -15.72 13.52
CA ALA A 106 22.35 -17.14 13.69
C ALA A 106 23.84 -17.41 13.91
N PHE A 107 24.73 -16.61 13.31
CA PHE A 107 26.17 -16.68 13.54
C PHE A 107 26.66 -15.96 14.81
N GLY A 108 25.76 -15.38 15.61
CA GLY A 108 26.12 -14.69 16.85
C GLY A 108 26.83 -13.37 16.63
N THR A 109 26.71 -12.76 15.44
CA THR A 109 27.28 -11.46 15.10
C THR A 109 26.19 -10.43 14.77
N PRO A 110 25.31 -10.07 15.73
CA PRO A 110 24.19 -9.16 15.49
C PRO A 110 24.64 -7.74 15.06
N GLU A 111 25.85 -7.33 15.41
CA GLU A 111 26.44 -6.05 14.99
C GLU A 111 26.69 -5.95 13.48
N LYS A 112 26.67 -7.08 12.76
CA LYS A 112 26.81 -7.13 11.29
C LYS A 112 25.48 -7.10 10.55
N GLN A 113 24.37 -6.99 11.26
CA GLN A 113 23.07 -6.75 10.64
C GLN A 113 23.06 -5.40 9.92
N ILE A 114 22.28 -5.33 8.84
CA ILE A 114 22.04 -4.10 8.13
C ILE A 114 20.76 -3.50 8.70
N LEU A 115 20.92 -2.46 9.52
CA LEU A 115 19.84 -1.74 10.18
C LEU A 115 19.73 -0.35 9.57
N ILE A 116 18.66 -0.12 8.81
CA ILE A 116 18.42 1.14 8.11
C ILE A 116 17.38 1.95 8.87
N GLU A 117 17.74 3.14 9.33
CA GLU A 117 16.80 4.05 9.99
C GLU A 117 15.79 4.64 8.99
N PRO A 118 14.48 4.67 9.31
CA PRO A 118 13.46 5.28 8.47
C PRO A 118 13.47 6.82 8.60
N ILE A 119 14.59 7.46 8.23
CA ILE A 119 14.84 8.90 8.44
C ILE A 119 13.73 9.79 7.85
N PHE A 120 13.13 9.40 6.73
CA PHE A 120 12.06 10.18 6.11
C PHE A 120 10.78 10.15 6.95
N ALA A 121 10.43 9.00 7.52
CA ALA A 121 9.28 8.88 8.39
C ALA A 121 9.53 9.56 9.75
N GLN A 122 10.75 9.44 10.31
CA GLN A 122 11.14 10.14 11.53
C GLN A 122 11.10 11.66 11.34
N TRP A 123 11.55 12.15 10.19
CA TRP A 123 11.45 13.56 9.81
C TRP A 123 9.98 14.03 9.77
N ILE A 124 9.06 13.23 9.23
CA ILE A 124 7.61 13.54 9.25
C ILE A 124 7.09 13.62 10.69
N GLN A 125 7.47 12.68 11.58
CA GLN A 125 7.07 12.74 12.99
C GLN A 125 7.58 14.04 13.65
N SER A 126 8.81 14.45 13.37
CA SER A 126 9.35 15.71 13.86
C SER A 126 8.70 16.93 13.23
N ALA A 127 8.38 16.91 11.94
CA ALA A 127 7.61 17.96 11.29
C ALA A 127 6.24 18.17 11.96
N HIS A 128 5.67 17.10 12.53
CA HIS A 128 4.44 17.13 13.32
C HIS A 128 4.65 17.48 14.81
N GLY A 129 5.88 17.74 15.26
CA GLY A 129 6.14 18.22 16.62
C GLY A 129 6.70 17.18 17.59
N LYS A 130 7.06 15.98 17.10
CA LYS A 130 7.76 14.99 17.91
C LYS A 130 9.24 15.38 18.08
N THR A 131 9.67 15.57 19.33
CA THR A 131 11.00 16.12 19.64
C THR A 131 12.07 15.04 19.82
N SER A 132 11.68 13.77 20.01
CA SER A 132 12.60 12.67 20.35
C SER A 132 13.71 12.41 19.32
N TYR A 133 13.52 12.80 18.06
CA TYR A 133 14.49 12.59 16.98
C TYR A 133 15.45 13.76 16.76
N GLY A 134 15.18 14.94 17.35
CA GLY A 134 16.10 16.09 17.28
C GLY A 134 16.27 16.76 15.91
N PHE A 135 15.32 16.60 14.98
CA PHE A 135 15.39 17.25 13.65
C PHE A 135 15.13 18.77 13.69
N ASP A 136 14.50 19.31 14.74
CA ASP A 136 14.18 20.73 14.93
C ASP A 136 13.59 21.41 13.68
N VAL A 137 12.52 20.84 13.13
CA VAL A 137 11.88 21.24 11.87
C VAL A 137 10.37 21.47 12.06
N LEU A 138 9.82 22.51 11.43
CA LEU A 138 8.40 22.85 11.47
C LEU A 138 7.85 22.85 12.91
N LEU A 139 6.90 21.98 13.25
CA LEU A 139 6.24 22.00 14.55
C LEU A 139 7.13 21.51 15.71
N SER A 140 8.26 20.85 15.46
CA SER A 140 9.23 20.56 16.54
C SER A 140 10.14 21.75 16.85
N SER A 141 10.21 22.75 15.95
CA SER A 141 10.97 23.98 16.16
C SER A 141 10.08 25.11 16.68
N THR A 142 10.33 25.55 17.92
CA THR A 142 9.55 26.61 18.58
C THR A 142 9.67 27.97 17.90
N ASN A 143 10.71 28.18 17.09
CA ASN A 143 10.94 29.42 16.35
C ASN A 143 10.29 29.41 14.95
N SER A 144 9.71 28.28 14.51
CA SER A 144 9.16 28.18 13.15
C SER A 144 7.86 28.98 12.99
N PRO A 145 7.58 29.53 11.79
CA PRO A 145 6.30 30.18 11.51
C PRO A 145 5.10 29.26 11.73
N ALA A 146 5.24 27.97 11.41
CA ALA A 146 4.20 26.96 11.59
C ALA A 146 3.85 26.76 13.08
N PHE A 147 4.86 26.68 13.93
CA PHE A 147 4.68 26.59 15.38
C PHE A 147 4.00 27.85 15.93
N ASN A 148 4.51 29.03 15.55
CA ASN A 148 3.99 30.30 16.04
C ASN A 148 2.52 30.54 15.63
N ALA A 149 2.13 30.15 14.42
CA ALA A 149 0.76 30.29 13.94
C ALA A 149 -0.25 29.39 14.68
N GLY A 150 0.17 28.19 15.12
CA GLY A 150 -0.72 27.22 15.78
C GLY A 150 -0.80 27.33 17.31
N ARG A 151 0.10 28.09 17.93
CA ARG A 151 0.39 28.05 19.38
C ARG A 151 -0.80 28.31 20.31
N SER A 152 -1.86 28.99 19.86
CA SER A 152 -2.92 29.49 20.74
C SER A 152 -4.16 28.61 20.85
N ILE A 153 -4.38 27.62 19.95
CA ILE A 153 -5.63 26.85 19.91
C ILE A 153 -5.37 25.36 20.09
N TRP A 154 -4.99 24.66 19.01
CA TRP A 154 -4.90 23.20 18.99
C TRP A 154 -3.48 22.69 19.29
N LEU A 155 -2.45 23.49 19.00
CA LEU A 155 -1.06 23.05 19.02
C LEU A 155 -0.56 22.63 20.42
N PRO A 156 -0.86 23.34 21.52
CA PRO A 156 -0.40 22.90 22.85
C PRO A 156 -0.91 21.51 23.23
N GLY A 157 -2.19 21.21 22.95
CA GLY A 157 -2.77 19.90 23.20
C GLY A 157 -2.18 18.81 22.30
N TRP A 158 -1.97 19.13 21.02
CA TRP A 158 -1.31 18.25 20.07
C TRP A 158 0.13 17.90 20.47
N LEU A 159 0.94 18.91 20.82
CA LEU A 159 2.34 18.72 21.21
C LEU A 159 2.47 17.92 22.50
N ASN A 160 1.52 18.09 23.43
CA ASN A 160 1.44 17.25 24.62
C ASN A 160 1.18 15.78 24.24
N ALA A 161 0.16 15.54 23.41
CA ALA A 161 -0.21 14.18 23.00
C ALA A 161 0.86 13.47 22.17
N ILE A 162 1.50 14.13 21.20
CA ILE A 162 2.48 13.49 20.29
C ILE A 162 3.82 13.17 20.99
N ASN A 163 4.14 13.83 22.10
CA ASN A 163 5.35 13.58 22.89
C ASN A 163 5.10 12.70 24.13
N GLU A 164 3.86 12.23 24.31
CA GLU A 164 3.47 11.33 25.38
C GLU A 164 3.68 9.87 24.95
N ASN A 165 4.54 9.13 25.65
CA ASN A 165 4.90 7.74 25.28
C ASN A 165 3.84 6.70 25.68
N SER A 166 2.78 7.10 26.37
CA SER A 166 1.72 6.21 26.86
C SER A 166 0.56 6.01 25.88
N ASN A 167 0.59 6.65 24.71
CA ASN A 167 -0.44 6.53 23.68
C ASN A 167 0.13 6.00 22.34
N SER A 168 -0.73 5.88 21.33
CA SER A 168 -0.37 5.37 19.99
C SER A 168 -0.23 6.46 18.91
N LEU A 169 -0.23 7.74 19.30
CA LEU A 169 -0.09 8.86 18.37
C LEU A 169 1.38 8.99 17.93
N PHE A 170 1.65 8.67 16.66
CA PHE A 170 3.01 8.68 16.09
C PHE A 170 4.01 7.88 16.96
N LEU A 171 3.80 6.57 17.08
CA LEU A 171 4.73 5.66 17.75
C LEU A 171 6.17 5.84 17.25
N THR A 172 7.14 5.65 18.14
CA THR A 172 8.56 5.70 17.77
C THR A 172 8.89 4.55 16.84
N ILE A 173 9.45 4.89 15.67
CA ILE A 173 9.84 3.95 14.62
C ILE A 173 11.35 3.84 14.49
N GLY A 174 11.82 2.67 14.09
CA GLY A 174 13.23 2.35 13.87
C GLY A 174 13.45 1.35 12.72
N PRO A 175 14.58 0.62 12.70
CA PRO A 175 14.96 -0.23 11.58
C PRO A 175 14.01 -1.40 11.29
N GLY A 176 13.38 -1.96 12.34
CA GLY A 176 12.36 -2.99 12.17
C GLY A 176 11.14 -2.46 11.40
N ASP A 177 10.69 -1.24 11.73
CA ASP A 177 9.60 -0.57 11.04
C ASP A 177 9.95 -0.28 9.57
N PHE A 178 11.19 0.11 9.29
CA PHE A 178 11.67 0.30 7.92
C PHE A 178 11.46 -0.96 7.07
N LEU A 179 11.89 -2.12 7.56
CA LEU A 179 11.81 -3.38 6.81
C LEU A 179 10.36 -3.82 6.57
N VAL A 180 9.50 -3.77 7.61
CA VAL A 180 8.09 -4.17 7.45
C VAL A 180 7.33 -3.22 6.51
N HIS A 181 7.64 -1.92 6.50
CA HIS A 181 7.02 -0.99 5.55
C HIS A 181 7.42 -1.28 4.11
N HIS A 182 8.65 -1.73 3.85
CA HIS A 182 9.06 -2.18 2.51
C HIS A 182 8.39 -3.51 2.13
N ALA A 183 8.15 -4.41 3.09
CA ALA A 183 7.36 -5.62 2.86
C ALA A 183 5.88 -5.31 2.54
N ILE A 184 5.29 -4.32 3.23
CA ILE A 184 3.95 -3.81 2.91
C ILE A 184 3.95 -3.20 1.51
N ALA A 185 4.95 -2.39 1.16
CA ALA A 185 5.09 -1.82 -0.17
C ALA A 185 5.20 -2.91 -1.25
N LEU A 186 5.98 -3.97 -1.01
CA LEU A 186 6.06 -5.14 -1.90
C LEU A 186 4.69 -5.77 -2.13
N GLY A 187 3.94 -6.03 -1.05
CA GLY A 187 2.58 -6.58 -1.13
C GLY A 187 1.67 -5.70 -1.97
N LEU A 188 1.61 -4.39 -1.66
CA LEU A 188 0.77 -3.43 -2.38
C LEU A 188 1.12 -3.33 -3.87
N HIS A 189 2.41 -3.26 -4.23
CA HIS A 189 2.83 -3.18 -5.64
C HIS A 189 2.52 -4.48 -6.39
N THR A 190 2.74 -5.64 -5.76
CA THR A 190 2.50 -6.94 -6.39
C THR A 190 1.01 -7.21 -6.57
N THR A 191 0.17 -6.93 -5.57
CA THR A 191 -1.29 -7.00 -5.70
C THR A 191 -1.78 -6.05 -6.77
N THR A 192 -1.25 -4.81 -6.82
CA THR A 192 -1.59 -3.84 -7.87
C THR A 192 -1.18 -4.34 -9.25
N LEU A 193 0.02 -4.91 -9.41
CA LEU A 193 0.50 -5.50 -10.66
C LEU A 193 -0.46 -6.58 -11.17
N ILE A 194 -0.84 -7.53 -10.32
CA ILE A 194 -1.73 -8.64 -10.68
C ILE A 194 -3.08 -8.11 -11.17
N LEU A 195 -3.71 -7.22 -10.38
CA LEU A 195 -5.03 -6.67 -10.68
C LEU A 195 -5.02 -5.75 -11.92
N VAL A 196 -4.01 -4.87 -12.04
CA VAL A 196 -3.86 -3.95 -13.18
C VAL A 196 -3.59 -4.74 -14.45
N LYS A 197 -2.66 -5.70 -14.44
CA LYS A 197 -2.41 -6.55 -15.60
C LYS A 197 -3.65 -7.32 -16.01
N GLY A 198 -4.40 -7.87 -15.04
CA GLY A 198 -5.67 -8.55 -15.27
C GLY A 198 -6.67 -7.66 -16.01
N ALA A 199 -6.81 -6.40 -15.60
CA ALA A 199 -7.71 -5.43 -16.22
C ALA A 199 -7.23 -4.97 -17.62
N LEU A 200 -5.95 -4.69 -17.79
CA LEU A 200 -5.41 -4.17 -19.07
C LEU A 200 -5.30 -5.24 -20.17
N ASP A 201 -5.16 -6.51 -19.79
CA ASP A 201 -5.20 -7.66 -20.71
C ASP A 201 -6.59 -8.30 -20.82
N ALA A 202 -7.61 -7.70 -20.21
CA ALA A 202 -8.96 -8.26 -20.15
C ALA A 202 -9.62 -8.37 -21.53
N ARG A 203 -9.39 -7.39 -22.41
CA ARG A 203 -9.95 -7.39 -23.77
C ARG A 203 -9.18 -8.25 -24.76
N GLY A 204 -7.89 -8.48 -24.49
CA GLY A 204 -7.00 -9.23 -25.36
C GLY A 204 -5.53 -9.09 -24.95
N SER A 205 -4.77 -10.16 -25.20
CA SER A 205 -3.31 -10.19 -25.07
C SER A 205 -2.70 -10.85 -26.30
N LYS A 206 -1.36 -10.88 -26.41
CA LYS A 206 -0.69 -11.57 -27.51
C LYS A 206 -1.02 -13.08 -27.59
N LEU A 207 -1.28 -13.71 -26.43
CA LEU A 207 -1.58 -15.15 -26.35
C LEU A 207 -3.05 -15.48 -26.70
N MET A 208 -3.97 -14.54 -26.44
CA MET A 208 -5.40 -14.66 -26.74
C MET A 208 -5.94 -13.26 -27.09
N PRO A 209 -5.87 -12.85 -28.38
CA PRO A 209 -6.25 -11.51 -28.81
C PRO A 209 -7.75 -11.20 -28.71
N ASP A 210 -8.58 -12.23 -28.81
CA ASP A 210 -10.05 -12.21 -28.84
C ASP A 210 -10.69 -12.44 -27.46
N LYS A 211 -9.93 -12.22 -26.37
CA LYS A 211 -10.37 -12.50 -25.00
C LYS A 211 -11.70 -11.84 -24.61
N LYS A 212 -11.96 -10.63 -25.11
CA LYS A 212 -13.23 -9.92 -24.88
C LYS A 212 -14.47 -10.74 -25.27
N ASP A 213 -14.36 -11.63 -26.25
CA ASP A 213 -15.51 -12.39 -26.79
C ASP A 213 -15.93 -13.55 -25.86
N PHE A 214 -15.10 -13.90 -24.88
CA PHE A 214 -15.33 -14.96 -23.90
C PHE A 214 -15.87 -14.43 -22.56
N GLY A 215 -15.88 -13.11 -22.36
CA GLY A 215 -16.34 -12.47 -21.14
C GLY A 215 -15.31 -12.46 -20.00
N TYR A 216 -15.78 -12.18 -18.78
CA TYR A 216 -14.92 -11.93 -17.62
C TYR A 216 -14.34 -13.20 -16.99
N SER A 217 -15.15 -14.26 -16.90
CA SER A 217 -14.78 -15.53 -16.26
C SER A 217 -15.03 -16.66 -17.23
N PHE A 218 -13.97 -17.39 -17.56
CA PHE A 218 -13.98 -18.59 -18.40
C PHE A 218 -12.75 -19.44 -18.04
N PRO A 219 -12.79 -20.78 -18.22
CA PRO A 219 -11.76 -21.66 -17.64
C PRO A 219 -10.37 -21.53 -18.28
N CYS A 220 -10.31 -21.49 -19.61
CA CYS A 220 -9.10 -21.38 -20.44
C CYS A 220 -9.50 -21.25 -21.92
N ASP A 221 -8.52 -21.16 -22.82
CA ASP A 221 -8.67 -21.38 -24.27
C ASP A 221 -7.93 -22.65 -24.73
N GLY A 222 -8.07 -23.72 -23.92
CA GLY A 222 -7.52 -25.05 -24.18
C GLY A 222 -5.99 -25.20 -23.98
N PRO A 223 -5.46 -26.43 -24.20
CA PRO A 223 -4.04 -26.74 -24.00
C PRO A 223 -3.13 -26.29 -25.16
N GLY A 224 -3.70 -25.73 -26.23
CA GLY A 224 -2.93 -25.22 -27.36
C GLY A 224 -2.04 -24.02 -26.99
N ARG A 225 -1.16 -23.61 -27.92
CA ARG A 225 -0.30 -22.41 -27.79
C ARG A 225 0.60 -22.40 -26.53
N GLY A 226 0.93 -23.57 -25.99
CA GLY A 226 1.73 -23.74 -24.77
C GLY A 226 0.92 -23.85 -23.48
N GLY A 227 -0.42 -23.77 -23.55
CA GLY A 227 -1.34 -23.81 -22.41
C GLY A 227 -1.88 -22.43 -22.06
N THR A 228 -3.17 -22.36 -21.72
CA THR A 228 -3.90 -21.11 -21.44
C THR A 228 -4.65 -21.15 -20.10
N CYS A 229 -4.13 -21.91 -19.14
CA CYS A 229 -4.67 -21.96 -17.78
C CYS A 229 -4.65 -20.56 -17.15
N ASP A 230 -5.67 -20.26 -16.33
CA ASP A 230 -5.77 -19.03 -15.54
C ASP A 230 -5.56 -17.73 -16.35
N ILE A 231 -6.11 -17.70 -17.57
CA ILE A 231 -5.90 -16.61 -18.55
C ILE A 231 -6.99 -15.52 -18.48
N SER A 232 -8.14 -15.80 -17.87
CA SER A 232 -9.26 -14.87 -17.80
C SER A 232 -8.97 -13.70 -16.87
N ALA A 233 -9.74 -12.61 -16.99
CA ALA A 233 -9.61 -11.48 -16.08
C ALA A 233 -10.10 -11.83 -14.66
N TRP A 234 -11.03 -12.78 -14.53
CA TRP A 234 -11.43 -13.33 -13.23
C TRP A 234 -10.30 -14.11 -12.56
N ASP A 235 -9.49 -14.85 -13.32
CA ASP A 235 -8.35 -15.59 -12.75
C ASP A 235 -7.30 -14.64 -12.15
N ALA A 236 -7.11 -13.46 -12.75
CA ALA A 236 -6.27 -12.41 -12.17
C ALA A 236 -6.86 -11.78 -10.90
N PHE A 237 -8.18 -11.85 -10.67
CA PHE A 237 -8.78 -11.47 -9.39
C PHE A 237 -8.64 -12.59 -8.35
N TYR A 238 -8.63 -13.85 -8.80
CA TYR A 238 -8.45 -15.03 -7.95
C TYR A 238 -7.02 -15.14 -7.38
N LEU A 239 -6.01 -14.83 -8.19
CA LEU A 239 -4.58 -14.79 -7.83
C LEU A 239 -4.23 -13.63 -6.87
#